data_AF-A0A2G8LHH1-F1
#
_entry.id   AF-A0A2G8LHH1-F1
#
_cell.length_a   1.000
_cell.length_b   1.000
_cell.length_c   1.000
_cell.angle_alpha   90.00
_cell.angle_beta   90.00
_cell.angle_gamma   90.00
#
_symmetry.space_group_name_H-M   'P 1'
#
loop_
_entity.id
_entity.type
_entity.pdbx_description
1 polymer ?
#
loop_
_entity_poly.entity_id
_entity_poly.type
_entity_poly.pdbx_seq_one_letter_code
_entity_poly.pdbx_strand_id
1 'polypeptide(L)'
;MLMLCYLFLLASSFFLYQRAEYPRDCHEVLSQCPSSRNDGVYVIKPDGYPEPFEVSCNNSLGDGGWTVIQRRKDSSINFNRTWDEYENGFGFLSHEFWLGNEKISYITNQRKYQLRMDITTESGCSFFVTYETFRISDSFSHYKLVSTGEYTGTTDPCIEWCPTNKVLNRCKCEGSCADPTCTESCSSTPTCVCPDGFLMDGEDCIPREDCGCFIEEAEKGQGVVLAEGEVYVNPSCTKRCSCNSGLLSCDDTYRCSPNANCEERRGILKCYCNTGYTGDGVLCTQATSPDCGGFRGEISNSIQSIQPAGQDVPFQVTCDATDGGGWLVFQRRVDSSVDFFLYWDDYKDGFGDIDRNFWLGNDKLAALTSQTQYELRIDFVSKSGEHYYAKYSSFSVGNEGTNYLLSVSGYDSSSTVGEFFFFPNYINNLVCLVVKYYYS
;
A
#
# COMPACT_ATOMS: atom_id res chain seq x y z
N MET A 1 -32.68 -51.12 -9.93
CA MET A 1 -33.45 -52.30 -9.50
C MET A 1 -32.56 -53.10 -8.55
N LEU A 2 -32.80 -52.95 -7.23
CA LEU A 2 -32.56 -53.92 -6.13
C LEU A 2 -31.07 -54.28 -5.85
N MET A 3 -30.55 -54.40 -4.61
CA MET A 3 -31.02 -54.32 -3.21
C MET A 3 -29.70 -54.42 -2.38
N LEU A 4 -29.34 -53.49 -1.50
CA LEU A 4 -29.63 -53.50 -0.06
C LEU A 4 -29.63 -54.86 0.65
N CYS A 5 -29.16 -54.80 1.91
CA CYS A 5 -29.40 -55.67 3.07
C CYS A 5 -28.34 -56.72 3.41
N TYR A 6 -27.58 -56.56 4.51
CA TYR A 6 -27.92 -56.51 5.96
C TYR A 6 -27.65 -57.87 6.61
N LEU A 7 -26.79 -57.89 7.63
CA LEU A 7 -26.95 -58.54 8.96
C LEU A 7 -25.56 -58.72 9.59
N PHE A 8 -25.16 -57.80 10.45
CA PHE A 8 -25.34 -57.87 11.92
C PHE A 8 -24.41 -58.89 12.58
N LEU A 9 -23.43 -58.39 13.33
CA LEU A 9 -23.16 -58.92 14.67
C LEU A 9 -22.97 -57.74 15.64
N LEU A 10 -23.87 -57.72 16.61
CA LEU A 10 -24.02 -56.77 17.70
C LEU A 10 -22.82 -56.82 18.66
N ALA A 11 -22.36 -55.66 19.13
CA ALA A 11 -22.18 -55.41 20.56
C ALA A 11 -21.84 -53.94 20.87
N SER A 12 -22.64 -53.37 21.79
CA SER A 12 -22.35 -52.26 22.71
C SER A 12 -22.15 -50.83 22.17
N SER A 13 -23.28 -50.11 22.16
CA SER A 13 -23.43 -48.81 22.84
C SER A 13 -22.42 -47.69 22.55
N PHE A 14 -22.54 -47.06 21.40
CA PHE A 14 -22.25 -45.63 21.28
C PHE A 14 -23.47 -44.94 20.68
N PHE A 15 -24.17 -44.15 21.50
CA PHE A 15 -24.97 -43.04 21.00
C PHE A 15 -24.04 -42.17 20.17
N LEU A 16 -24.07 -42.30 18.84
CA LEU A 16 -23.50 -41.29 17.96
C LEU A 16 -24.45 -40.09 18.02
N TYR A 17 -24.14 -39.16 18.91
CA TYR A 17 -24.63 -37.79 18.82
C TYR A 17 -24.08 -37.22 17.50
N GLN A 18 -24.85 -37.34 16.42
CA GLN A 18 -24.60 -36.55 15.21
C GLN A 18 -24.75 -35.09 15.62
N ARG A 19 -23.62 -34.37 15.71
CA ARG A 19 -23.61 -32.93 15.91
C ARG A 19 -24.47 -32.33 14.80
N ALA A 20 -25.55 -31.64 15.14
CA ALA A 20 -26.38 -30.97 14.15
C ALA A 20 -25.50 -30.00 13.35
N GLU A 21 -25.37 -30.24 12.04
CA GLU A 21 -24.67 -29.34 11.14
C GLU A 21 -25.60 -28.14 10.92
N TYR A 22 -25.21 -26.98 11.46
CA TYR A 22 -25.98 -25.75 11.30
C TYR A 22 -25.91 -25.29 9.84
N PRO A 23 -27.00 -24.80 9.24
CA PRO A 23 -26.97 -24.20 7.91
C PRO A 23 -26.04 -22.99 7.88
N ARG A 24 -25.30 -22.79 6.80
CA ARG A 24 -24.37 -21.64 6.67
C ARG A 24 -25.07 -20.30 6.47
N ASP A 25 -26.25 -20.33 5.86
CA ASP A 25 -27.03 -19.15 5.49
C ASP A 25 -28.51 -19.49 5.32
N CYS A 26 -29.32 -18.47 5.03
CA CYS A 26 -30.76 -18.63 4.82
C CYS A 26 -31.13 -19.47 3.59
N HIS A 27 -30.25 -19.60 2.60
CA HIS A 27 -30.49 -20.48 1.45
C HIS A 27 -30.41 -21.94 1.88
N GLU A 28 -29.46 -22.29 2.74
CA GLU A 28 -29.39 -23.63 3.35
C GLU A 28 -30.55 -23.89 4.31
N VAL A 29 -30.96 -22.89 5.10
CA VAL A 29 -32.17 -22.98 5.93
C VAL A 29 -33.39 -23.35 5.07
N LEU A 30 -33.58 -22.68 3.94
CA LEU A 30 -34.71 -22.93 3.04
C LEU A 30 -34.64 -24.31 2.39
N SER A 31 -33.45 -24.77 2.00
CA SER A 31 -33.28 -26.07 1.34
C SER A 31 -33.48 -27.26 2.29
N GLN A 32 -33.23 -27.09 3.59
CA GLN A 32 -33.49 -28.11 4.61
C GLN A 32 -34.98 -28.43 4.79
N CYS A 33 -35.87 -27.45 4.58
CA CYS A 33 -37.33 -27.62 4.70
C CYS A 33 -38.09 -26.86 3.59
N PRO A 34 -38.11 -27.37 2.34
CA PRO A 34 -38.70 -26.67 1.20
C PRO A 34 -40.21 -26.42 1.32
N SER A 35 -40.91 -27.20 2.15
CA SER A 35 -42.35 -27.10 2.41
C SER A 35 -42.74 -25.98 3.37
N SER A 36 -41.77 -25.30 4.00
CA SER A 36 -41.99 -24.23 4.98
C SER A 36 -41.26 -22.95 4.54
N ARG A 37 -41.88 -22.19 3.62
CA ARG A 37 -41.43 -20.84 3.22
C ARG A 37 -41.83 -19.78 4.26
N ASN A 38 -41.45 -19.99 5.51
CA ASN A 38 -41.74 -19.01 6.56
C ASN A 38 -40.59 -18.00 6.64
N ASP A 39 -40.93 -16.72 6.61
CA ASP A 39 -39.99 -15.66 7.01
C ASP A 39 -39.83 -15.71 8.53
N GLY A 40 -38.63 -15.45 9.02
CA GLY A 40 -38.39 -15.55 10.46
C GLY A 40 -36.94 -15.42 10.87
N VAL A 41 -36.69 -15.65 12.15
CA VAL A 41 -35.35 -15.70 12.73
C VAL A 41 -34.89 -17.15 12.78
N TYR A 42 -33.70 -17.42 12.26
CA TYR A 42 -33.09 -18.73 12.17
C TYR A 42 -31.64 -18.69 12.66
N VAL A 43 -31.14 -19.82 13.14
CA VAL A 43 -29.76 -19.97 13.57
C VAL A 43 -28.92 -20.50 12.40
N ILE A 44 -27.84 -19.80 12.08
CA ILE A 44 -26.87 -20.19 11.05
C ILE A 44 -25.47 -20.31 11.65
N LYS A 45 -24.57 -21.00 10.94
CA LYS A 45 -23.14 -21.03 11.24
C LYS A 45 -22.32 -20.93 9.94
N PRO A 46 -21.90 -19.72 9.53
CA PRO A 46 -20.99 -19.53 8.41
C PRO A 46 -19.66 -20.24 8.61
N ASP A 47 -19.02 -20.63 7.50
CA ASP A 47 -17.70 -21.28 7.53
C ASP A 47 -16.67 -20.35 8.16
N GLY A 48 -15.90 -20.87 9.13
CA GLY A 48 -14.86 -20.13 9.85
C GLY A 48 -15.35 -19.28 11.03
N TYR A 49 -16.65 -18.99 11.14
CA TYR A 49 -17.17 -18.23 12.29
C TYR A 49 -17.27 -19.15 13.54
N PRO A 50 -16.81 -18.71 14.72
CA PRO A 50 -16.59 -19.60 15.86
C PRO A 50 -17.87 -20.27 16.37
N GLU A 51 -18.92 -19.47 16.59
CA GLU A 51 -20.19 -19.91 17.22
C GLU A 51 -21.41 -19.60 16.34
N PRO A 52 -22.44 -20.46 16.33
CA PRO A 52 -23.66 -20.19 15.58
C PRO A 52 -24.39 -18.94 16.10
N PHE A 53 -25.06 -18.22 15.21
CA PHE A 53 -25.81 -16.99 15.56
C PHE A 53 -27.12 -16.86 14.80
N GLU A 54 -28.01 -15.99 15.30
CA GLU A 54 -29.32 -15.74 14.73
C GLU A 54 -29.28 -14.73 13.59
N VAL A 55 -30.05 -14.99 12.53
CA VAL A 55 -30.28 -14.09 11.40
C VAL A 55 -31.76 -14.04 11.03
N SER A 56 -32.19 -12.94 10.43
CA SER A 56 -33.51 -12.87 9.82
C SER A 56 -33.45 -13.40 8.39
N CYS A 57 -34.20 -14.45 8.10
CA CYS A 57 -34.35 -15.01 6.76
C CYS A 57 -35.66 -14.53 6.12
N ASN A 58 -35.56 -14.02 4.89
CA ASN A 58 -36.70 -13.77 4.03
C ASN A 58 -36.78 -14.89 2.97
N ASN A 59 -37.78 -15.75 3.15
CA ASN A 59 -38.05 -16.93 2.32
C ASN A 59 -39.23 -16.72 1.37
N SER A 60 -39.96 -15.62 1.55
CA SER A 60 -41.12 -15.24 0.73
C SER A 60 -40.73 -14.41 -0.49
N LEU A 61 -39.58 -13.74 -0.46
CA LEU A 61 -39.10 -12.88 -1.54
C LEU A 61 -38.45 -13.67 -2.69
N GLY A 62 -39.12 -13.68 -3.85
CA GLY A 62 -38.62 -14.37 -5.05
C GLY A 62 -38.43 -15.87 -4.82
N ASP A 63 -37.20 -16.36 -5.01
CA ASP A 63 -36.83 -17.75 -4.77
C ASP A 63 -36.55 -18.06 -3.28
N GLY A 64 -36.56 -17.03 -2.41
CA GLY A 64 -36.29 -17.14 -0.99
C GLY A 64 -34.81 -17.33 -0.66
N GLY A 65 -34.50 -17.62 0.61
CA GLY A 65 -33.13 -17.86 1.07
C GLY A 65 -32.31 -16.59 1.31
N TRP A 66 -32.96 -15.44 1.46
CA TRP A 66 -32.30 -14.17 1.68
C TRP A 66 -31.93 -13.97 3.16
N THR A 67 -30.63 -13.88 3.45
CA THR A 67 -30.13 -13.43 4.75
C THR A 67 -30.22 -11.92 4.83
N VAL A 68 -31.07 -11.39 5.70
CA VAL A 68 -31.23 -9.94 5.90
C VAL A 68 -30.09 -9.44 6.77
N ILE A 69 -29.24 -8.57 6.22
CA ILE A 69 -28.08 -8.00 6.92
C ILE A 69 -28.36 -6.62 7.56
N GLN A 70 -29.39 -5.92 7.07
CA GLN A 70 -29.83 -4.62 7.57
C GLN A 70 -31.34 -4.47 7.36
N ARG A 71 -32.02 -3.81 8.30
CA ARG A 71 -33.42 -3.36 8.08
C ARG A 71 -33.66 -1.98 8.70
N ARG A 72 -34.31 -1.08 7.94
CA ARG A 72 -34.90 0.20 8.39
C ARG A 72 -36.41 0.17 8.19
N LYS A 73 -37.18 0.74 9.12
CA LYS A 73 -38.65 0.73 9.08
C LYS A 73 -39.30 1.97 9.66
N ASP A 74 -38.89 2.41 10.85
CA ASP A 74 -39.59 3.45 11.61
C ASP A 74 -38.67 4.34 12.45
N SER A 75 -37.35 4.21 12.29
CA SER A 75 -36.33 4.97 13.04
C SER A 75 -36.37 4.75 14.56
N SER A 76 -36.92 3.63 15.02
CA SER A 76 -36.91 3.22 16.43
C SER A 76 -35.51 2.91 16.95
N ILE A 77 -34.55 2.57 16.09
CA ILE A 77 -33.16 2.32 16.44
C ILE A 77 -32.27 3.41 15.83
N ASN A 78 -31.41 4.00 16.67
CA ASN A 78 -30.38 4.93 16.21
C ASN A 78 -29.27 4.17 15.44
N PHE A 79 -28.91 4.65 14.25
CA PHE A 79 -27.83 4.11 13.40
C PHE A 79 -26.56 5.00 13.42
N ASN A 80 -26.56 6.14 14.09
CA ASN A 80 -25.33 6.86 14.41
C ASN A 80 -24.65 6.18 15.61
N ARG A 81 -23.69 5.30 15.31
CA ARG A 81 -23.10 4.33 16.25
C ARG A 81 -21.58 4.27 16.10
N THR A 82 -20.93 3.76 17.13
CA THR A 82 -19.47 3.58 17.17
C THR A 82 -19.00 2.45 16.26
N TRP A 83 -17.69 2.40 15.97
CA TRP A 83 -17.06 1.33 15.20
C TRP A 83 -17.36 -0.05 15.79
N ASP A 84 -17.13 -0.21 17.10
CA ASP A 84 -17.36 -1.48 17.82
C ASP A 84 -18.81 -1.96 17.70
N GLU A 85 -19.79 -1.04 17.71
CA GLU A 85 -21.20 -1.39 17.52
C GLU A 85 -21.50 -1.85 16.09
N TYR A 86 -20.90 -1.23 15.07
CA TYR A 86 -21.03 -1.67 13.68
C TYR A 86 -20.32 -3.00 13.41
N GLU A 87 -19.19 -3.25 14.07
CA GLU A 87 -18.46 -4.51 14.01
C GLU A 87 -19.28 -5.67 14.58
N ASN A 88 -19.87 -5.49 15.76
CA ASN A 88 -20.62 -6.53 16.47
C ASN A 88 -22.09 -6.67 16.02
N GLY A 89 -22.68 -5.59 15.52
CA GLY A 89 -24.10 -5.49 15.18
C GLY A 89 -24.98 -4.96 16.32
N PHE A 90 -26.14 -4.43 15.97
CA PHE A 90 -27.08 -3.81 16.90
C PHE A 90 -28.53 -3.88 16.40
N GLY A 91 -29.49 -3.67 17.31
CA GLY A 91 -30.92 -3.68 17.00
C GLY A 91 -31.59 -5.04 17.21
N PHE A 92 -32.75 -5.25 16.59
CA PHE A 92 -33.58 -6.44 16.77
C PHE A 92 -33.89 -7.09 15.42
N LEU A 93 -33.59 -8.38 15.25
CA LEU A 93 -33.77 -9.12 13.98
C LEU A 93 -35.22 -9.14 13.47
N SER A 94 -36.20 -9.02 14.37
CA SER A 94 -37.63 -8.91 14.05
C SER A 94 -38.05 -7.50 13.61
N HIS A 95 -37.18 -6.50 13.75
CA HIS A 95 -37.46 -5.09 13.49
C HIS A 95 -36.25 -4.41 12.81
N GLU A 96 -35.80 -3.25 13.30
CA GLU A 96 -34.62 -2.53 12.79
C GLU A 96 -33.32 -3.07 13.39
N PHE A 97 -32.33 -3.33 12.54
CA PHE A 97 -31.02 -3.83 12.97
C PHE A 97 -29.92 -3.64 11.92
N TRP A 98 -28.68 -3.76 12.39
CA TRP A 98 -27.47 -4.02 11.61
C TRP A 98 -26.87 -5.34 12.10
N LEU A 99 -26.62 -6.29 11.20
CA LEU A 99 -26.18 -7.64 11.60
C LEU A 99 -24.80 -7.65 12.28
N GLY A 100 -23.90 -6.76 11.85
CA GLY A 100 -22.52 -6.67 12.33
C GLY A 100 -21.53 -6.97 11.21
N ASN A 101 -20.55 -6.09 11.01
CA ASN A 101 -19.56 -6.20 9.92
C ASN A 101 -18.76 -7.49 10.02
N GLU A 102 -18.41 -7.92 11.23
CA GLU A 102 -17.67 -9.16 11.43
C GLU A 102 -18.47 -10.35 10.87
N LYS A 103 -19.75 -10.47 11.25
CA LYS A 103 -20.63 -11.56 10.76
C LYS A 103 -20.83 -11.48 9.24
N ILE A 104 -21.04 -10.28 8.71
CA ILE A 104 -21.22 -10.06 7.26
C ILE A 104 -19.93 -10.44 6.49
N SER A 105 -18.75 -10.19 7.05
CA SER A 105 -17.48 -10.56 6.41
C SER A 105 -17.37 -12.08 6.24
N TYR A 106 -17.66 -12.88 7.27
CA TYR A 106 -17.64 -14.35 7.15
C TYR A 106 -18.71 -14.86 6.17
N ILE A 107 -19.93 -14.32 6.23
CA ILE A 107 -21.00 -14.70 5.30
C ILE A 107 -20.57 -14.42 3.86
N THR A 108 -20.04 -13.24 3.55
CA THR A 108 -19.76 -12.85 2.17
C THR A 108 -18.45 -13.42 1.61
N ASN A 109 -17.59 -13.99 2.46
CA ASN A 109 -16.31 -14.59 2.05
C ASN A 109 -16.35 -16.12 1.93
N GLN A 110 -17.42 -16.81 2.39
CA GLN A 110 -17.51 -18.27 2.27
C GLN A 110 -17.91 -18.75 0.86
N ARG A 111 -18.68 -17.94 0.10
CA ARG A 111 -19.17 -18.22 -1.26
C ARG A 111 -19.45 -16.93 -2.03
N LYS A 112 -19.95 -17.04 -3.28
CA LYS A 112 -20.45 -15.89 -4.06
C LYS A 112 -21.86 -15.53 -3.58
N TYR A 113 -22.03 -14.32 -3.05
CA TYR A 113 -23.32 -13.78 -2.62
C TYR A 113 -23.73 -12.64 -3.54
N GLN A 114 -25.04 -12.53 -3.81
CA GLN A 114 -25.65 -11.35 -4.42
C GLN A 114 -26.20 -10.42 -3.34
N LEU A 115 -26.16 -9.11 -3.57
CA LEU A 115 -26.81 -8.13 -2.69
C LEU A 115 -28.08 -7.63 -3.35
N ARG A 116 -29.16 -7.54 -2.57
CA ARG A 116 -30.40 -6.89 -2.95
C ARG A 116 -30.74 -5.82 -1.92
N MET A 117 -31.12 -4.65 -2.40
CA MET A 117 -31.61 -3.56 -1.58
C MET A 117 -33.03 -3.22 -2.03
N ASP A 118 -34.00 -3.37 -1.13
CA ASP A 118 -35.39 -2.96 -1.31
C ASP A 118 -35.62 -1.65 -0.54
N ILE A 119 -36.07 -0.62 -1.26
CA ILE A 119 -36.20 0.75 -0.74
C ILE A 119 -37.63 1.22 -0.97
N THR A 120 -38.23 1.81 0.07
CA THR A 120 -39.53 2.49 -0.01
C THR A 120 -39.35 3.94 0.41
N THR A 121 -39.73 4.87 -0.45
CA THR A 121 -39.63 6.32 -0.21
C THR A 121 -40.77 6.81 0.70
N GLU A 122 -40.66 8.04 1.22
CA GLU A 122 -41.74 8.71 1.96
C GLU A 122 -43.02 8.88 1.12
N SER A 123 -42.90 8.99 -0.20
CA SER A 123 -44.04 9.05 -1.12
C SER A 123 -44.74 7.69 -1.30
N GLY A 124 -44.23 6.62 -0.67
CA GLY A 124 -44.74 5.26 -0.79
C GLY A 124 -44.26 4.52 -2.04
N CYS A 125 -43.38 5.13 -2.84
CA CYS A 125 -42.82 4.48 -4.01
C CYS A 125 -41.77 3.44 -3.58
N SER A 126 -41.89 2.21 -4.08
CA SER A 126 -40.98 1.11 -3.75
C SER A 126 -40.21 0.65 -4.98
N PHE A 127 -38.91 0.48 -4.84
CA PHE A 127 -38.02 -0.03 -5.89
C PHE A 127 -36.93 -0.91 -5.28
N PHE A 128 -36.25 -1.67 -6.13
CA PHE A 128 -35.12 -2.50 -5.71
C PHE A 128 -33.94 -2.39 -6.67
N VAL A 129 -32.75 -2.64 -6.13
CA VAL A 129 -31.50 -2.80 -6.87
C VAL A 129 -30.81 -4.08 -6.42
N THR A 130 -30.22 -4.79 -7.37
CA THR A 130 -29.50 -6.04 -7.19
C THR A 130 -28.09 -5.94 -7.76
N TYR A 131 -27.13 -6.47 -7.02
CA TYR A 131 -25.72 -6.53 -7.36
C TYR A 131 -25.32 -8.00 -7.49
N GLU A 132 -24.64 -8.35 -8.59
CA GLU A 132 -24.29 -9.74 -8.89
C GLU A 132 -23.34 -10.36 -7.86
N THR A 133 -22.47 -9.53 -7.28
CA THR A 133 -21.58 -9.91 -6.18
C THR A 133 -21.74 -8.96 -5.00
N PHE A 134 -21.39 -9.43 -3.81
CA PHE A 134 -21.26 -8.59 -2.64
C PHE A 134 -20.24 -9.22 -1.71
N ARG A 135 -19.16 -8.50 -1.46
CA ARG A 135 -18.07 -8.95 -0.59
C ARG A 135 -17.47 -7.78 0.14
N ILE A 136 -17.31 -7.92 1.45
CA ILE A 136 -16.53 -7.00 2.29
C ILE A 136 -15.26 -7.70 2.79
N SER A 137 -14.22 -6.93 3.10
CA SER A 137 -12.99 -7.44 3.69
C SER A 137 -13.17 -7.78 5.18
N ASP A 138 -12.13 -8.32 5.80
CA ASP A 138 -12.07 -8.52 7.26
C ASP A 138 -11.80 -7.21 8.03
N SER A 139 -11.69 -7.33 9.36
CA SER A 139 -11.40 -6.24 10.30
C SER A 139 -10.02 -5.61 10.08
N PHE A 140 -8.99 -6.39 9.70
CA PHE A 140 -7.64 -5.88 9.41
C PHE A 140 -7.63 -4.91 8.23
N SER A 141 -8.51 -5.16 7.25
CA SER A 141 -8.70 -4.29 6.09
C SER A 141 -9.88 -3.32 6.25
N HIS A 142 -10.37 -3.10 7.48
CA HIS A 142 -11.44 -2.16 7.82
C HIS A 142 -12.78 -2.39 7.08
N TYR A 143 -13.15 -3.66 6.85
CA TYR A 143 -14.43 -4.03 6.23
C TYR A 143 -14.73 -3.32 4.89
N LYS A 144 -13.69 -3.01 4.12
CA LYS A 144 -13.80 -2.37 2.81
C LYS A 144 -14.68 -3.19 1.88
N LEU A 145 -15.53 -2.50 1.13
CA LEU A 145 -16.32 -3.11 0.05
C LEU A 145 -15.37 -3.54 -1.08
N VAL A 146 -15.22 -4.84 -1.28
CA VAL A 146 -14.23 -5.42 -2.22
C VAL A 146 -14.80 -5.55 -3.62
N SER A 147 -16.08 -5.95 -3.75
CA SER A 147 -16.71 -6.16 -5.05
C SER A 147 -18.23 -6.16 -4.93
N THR A 148 -18.88 -5.45 -5.86
CA THR A 148 -20.34 -5.47 -6.05
C THR A 148 -20.77 -5.99 -7.42
N GLY A 149 -19.85 -6.14 -8.37
CA GLY A 149 -20.17 -6.60 -9.74
C GLY A 149 -21.09 -5.62 -10.48
N GLU A 150 -21.74 -6.10 -11.54
CA GLU A 150 -22.75 -5.31 -12.26
C GLU A 150 -24.03 -5.15 -11.43
N TYR A 151 -24.65 -3.98 -11.56
CA TYR A 151 -25.93 -3.70 -10.92
C TYR A 151 -27.08 -3.84 -11.92
N THR A 152 -28.20 -4.37 -11.44
CA THR A 152 -29.48 -4.45 -12.15
C THR A 152 -30.57 -3.93 -11.21
N GLY A 153 -31.69 -3.45 -11.74
CA GLY A 153 -32.72 -2.88 -10.87
C GLY A 153 -33.99 -2.52 -11.61
N THR A 154 -34.87 -1.82 -10.91
CA THR A 154 -36.10 -1.28 -11.48
C THR A 154 -35.75 -0.28 -12.59
N THR A 155 -36.34 -0.41 -13.78
CA THR A 155 -35.97 0.36 -14.99
C THR A 155 -36.38 1.83 -14.97
N ASP A 156 -37.28 2.21 -14.05
CA ASP A 156 -37.74 3.59 -13.83
C ASP A 156 -37.93 3.80 -12.32
N PRO A 157 -36.83 3.92 -11.56
CA PRO A 157 -36.95 4.22 -10.15
C PRO A 157 -37.41 5.68 -10.02
N CYS A 158 -38.43 5.91 -9.20
CA CYS A 158 -38.92 7.24 -8.80
C CYS A 158 -37.90 8.05 -7.95
N ILE A 159 -36.61 7.72 -8.06
CA ILE A 159 -35.49 8.37 -7.38
C ILE A 159 -34.48 8.85 -8.42
N GLU A 160 -34.00 10.08 -8.24
CA GLU A 160 -32.87 10.61 -8.99
C GLU A 160 -31.60 10.29 -8.20
N TRP A 161 -30.74 9.45 -8.77
CA TRP A 161 -29.48 9.08 -8.12
C TRP A 161 -28.43 10.15 -8.34
N CYS A 162 -27.67 10.44 -7.29
CA CYS A 162 -26.43 11.18 -7.47
C CYS A 162 -25.34 10.28 -8.08
N PRO A 163 -24.42 10.86 -8.86
CA PRO A 163 -23.15 10.22 -9.17
C PRO A 163 -22.43 9.75 -7.89
N THR A 164 -21.53 8.79 -8.04
CA THR A 164 -20.73 8.22 -6.94
C THR A 164 -20.12 9.32 -6.06
N ASN A 165 -20.14 9.12 -4.74
CA ASN A 165 -19.63 10.05 -3.72
C ASN A 165 -20.30 11.43 -3.67
N LYS A 166 -21.50 11.59 -4.24
CA LYS A 166 -22.34 12.79 -4.08
C LYS A 166 -23.63 12.47 -3.32
N VAL A 167 -24.11 13.45 -2.56
CA VAL A 167 -25.34 13.35 -1.77
C VAL A 167 -26.36 14.37 -2.27
N LEU A 168 -27.64 14.00 -2.21
CA LEU A 168 -28.73 14.91 -2.52
C LEU A 168 -28.82 15.94 -1.39
N ASN A 169 -28.57 17.22 -1.68
CA ASN A 169 -28.69 18.32 -0.73
C ASN A 169 -29.50 19.47 -1.34
N ARG A 170 -30.26 20.18 -0.50
CA ARG A 170 -31.01 21.38 -0.93
C ARG A 170 -30.14 22.63 -0.93
N CYS A 171 -29.06 22.63 -0.17
CA CYS A 171 -28.08 23.69 -0.14
C CYS A 171 -26.81 23.22 -0.85
N LYS A 172 -26.31 24.06 -1.74
CA LYS A 172 -25.10 23.86 -2.51
C LYS A 172 -23.98 24.68 -1.89
N CYS A 173 -23.01 23.97 -1.30
CA CYS A 173 -21.69 24.51 -0.94
C CYS A 173 -20.65 23.52 -1.49
N GLU A 174 -20.16 23.77 -2.70
CA GLU A 174 -19.12 22.94 -3.32
C GLU A 174 -17.81 23.72 -3.27
N GLY A 175 -17.04 23.55 -2.18
CA GLY A 175 -15.63 23.90 -2.19
C GLY A 175 -14.87 22.92 -3.08
N SER A 176 -13.86 23.41 -3.78
CA SER A 176 -12.92 22.56 -4.52
C SER A 176 -11.62 22.39 -3.74
N CYS A 177 -10.79 21.40 -4.08
CA CYS A 177 -9.43 21.35 -3.51
C CYS A 177 -8.60 22.61 -3.87
N ALA A 178 -8.93 23.31 -4.97
CA ALA A 178 -8.27 24.56 -5.37
C ALA A 178 -8.80 25.80 -4.63
N ASP A 179 -10.04 25.76 -4.15
CA ASP A 179 -10.67 26.81 -3.34
C ASP A 179 -11.70 26.15 -2.41
N PRO A 180 -11.33 25.88 -1.15
CA PRO A 180 -12.23 25.23 -0.20
C PRO A 180 -13.33 26.16 0.29
N THR A 181 -13.31 27.44 -0.11
CA THR A 181 -14.37 28.38 0.22
C THR A 181 -15.53 28.22 -0.75
N CYS A 182 -16.74 28.17 -0.21
CA CYS A 182 -17.95 28.19 -1.00
C CYS A 182 -18.97 29.09 -0.33
N THR A 183 -19.81 29.72 -1.14
CA THR A 183 -20.98 30.44 -0.65
C THR A 183 -22.17 29.50 -0.72
N GLU A 184 -22.80 29.23 0.42
CA GLU A 184 -24.00 28.40 0.47
C GLU A 184 -25.13 29.02 -0.38
N SER A 185 -25.66 28.23 -1.31
CA SER A 185 -26.82 28.60 -2.13
C SER A 185 -27.87 27.51 -2.07
N CYS A 186 -29.05 27.83 -1.52
CA CYS A 186 -30.12 26.86 -1.32
C CYS A 186 -31.23 26.97 -2.38
N SER A 187 -31.71 25.82 -2.87
CA SER A 187 -32.80 25.69 -3.83
C SER A 187 -33.93 24.82 -3.28
N SER A 188 -35.13 24.96 -3.85
CA SER A 188 -36.29 24.11 -3.54
C SER A 188 -36.16 22.70 -4.13
N THR A 189 -35.39 22.56 -5.21
CA THR A 189 -35.05 21.27 -5.82
C THR A 189 -33.70 20.80 -5.28
N PRO A 190 -33.61 19.62 -4.66
CA PRO A 190 -32.35 19.08 -4.20
C PRO A 190 -31.43 18.78 -5.39
N THR A 191 -30.13 19.01 -5.22
CA THR A 191 -29.09 18.77 -6.20
C THR A 191 -28.00 17.90 -5.60
N CYS A 192 -27.24 17.21 -6.44
CA CYS A 192 -26.10 16.41 -5.98
C CYS A 192 -24.91 17.30 -5.64
N VAL A 193 -24.39 17.16 -4.43
CA VAL A 193 -23.23 17.91 -3.92
C VAL A 193 -22.28 16.96 -3.18
N CYS A 194 -21.04 17.39 -2.92
CA CYS A 194 -20.16 16.62 -2.05
C CYS A 194 -20.71 16.54 -0.62
N PRO A 195 -20.64 15.38 0.04
CA PRO A 195 -21.01 15.24 1.45
C PRO A 195 -20.07 16.07 2.34
N ASP A 196 -20.53 16.37 3.56
CA ASP A 196 -19.72 17.10 4.54
C ASP A 196 -18.36 16.41 4.76
N GLY A 197 -17.28 17.20 4.72
CA GLY A 197 -15.92 16.69 4.83
C GLY A 197 -15.28 16.25 3.51
N PHE A 198 -15.99 16.36 2.37
CA PHE A 198 -15.47 16.11 1.03
C PHE A 198 -15.41 17.40 0.21
N LEU A 199 -14.43 17.51 -0.68
CA LEU A 199 -14.24 18.63 -1.60
C LEU A 199 -14.19 18.13 -3.04
N MET A 200 -14.51 19.00 -3.99
CA MET A 200 -14.45 18.68 -5.43
C MET A 200 -13.01 18.68 -5.93
N ASP A 201 -12.60 17.60 -6.57
CA ASP A 201 -11.41 17.52 -7.43
C ASP A 201 -11.83 17.10 -8.84
N GLY A 202 -11.79 18.02 -9.80
CA GLY A 202 -12.38 17.80 -11.13
C GLY A 202 -13.90 17.57 -11.07
N GLU A 203 -14.34 16.34 -11.35
CA GLU A 203 -15.76 15.93 -11.26
C GLU A 203 -16.08 15.11 -10.00
N ASP A 204 -15.05 14.64 -9.29
CA ASP A 204 -15.13 13.70 -8.18
C ASP A 204 -15.14 14.42 -6.82
N CYS A 205 -15.82 13.83 -5.84
CA CYS A 205 -15.75 14.27 -4.44
C CYS A 205 -14.72 13.40 -3.70
N ILE A 206 -13.66 14.02 -3.21
CA ILE A 206 -12.62 13.35 -2.42
C ILE A 206 -12.64 13.85 -0.97
N PRO A 207 -12.27 13.01 0.00
CA PRO A 207 -12.09 13.44 1.39
C PRO A 207 -11.21 14.69 1.48
N ARG A 208 -11.53 15.63 2.37
CA ARG A 208 -10.73 16.84 2.56
C ARG A 208 -9.27 16.54 2.92
N GLU A 209 -9.03 15.42 3.60
CA GLU A 209 -7.69 14.91 3.92
C GLU A 209 -6.89 14.46 2.69
N ASP A 210 -7.58 14.09 1.60
CA ASP A 210 -6.98 13.74 0.32
C ASP A 210 -6.78 14.97 -0.59
N CYS A 211 -7.30 16.15 -0.22
CA CYS A 211 -6.97 17.41 -0.90
C CYS A 211 -5.58 17.90 -0.48
N GLY A 212 -4.77 18.30 -1.46
CA GLY A 212 -3.50 18.98 -1.24
C GLY A 212 -3.61 20.36 -0.57
N CYS A 213 -2.48 20.94 -0.16
CA CYS A 213 -2.40 22.28 0.41
C CYS A 213 -2.45 23.36 -0.67
N PHE A 214 -3.27 24.39 -0.50
CA PHE A 214 -3.38 25.51 -1.43
C PHE A 214 -2.48 26.70 -1.03
N ILE A 215 -1.72 27.22 -1.98
CA ILE A 215 -0.93 28.45 -1.84
C ILE A 215 -1.63 29.57 -2.61
N GLU A 216 -2.23 30.52 -1.89
CA GLU A 216 -2.93 31.69 -2.45
C GLU A 216 -1.99 32.64 -3.23
N GLU A 217 -0.73 32.78 -2.80
CA GLU A 217 0.22 33.79 -3.28
C GLU A 217 1.37 33.21 -4.11
N ALA A 218 1.08 32.39 -5.12
CA ALA A 218 2.09 32.06 -6.13
C ALA A 218 2.29 33.24 -7.11
N GLU A 219 3.55 33.61 -7.39
CA GLU A 219 3.86 34.73 -8.30
C GLU A 219 3.24 34.48 -9.69
N LYS A 220 2.49 35.48 -10.18
CA LYS A 220 1.55 35.52 -11.34
C LYS A 220 0.05 35.39 -11.01
N GLY A 221 -0.34 35.30 -9.74
CA GLY A 221 -1.75 35.38 -9.32
C GLY A 221 -2.58 34.13 -9.63
N GLN A 222 -1.90 33.01 -9.88
CA GLN A 222 -2.51 31.71 -10.12
C GLN A 222 -2.05 30.79 -8.99
N GLY A 223 -2.93 30.46 -8.06
CA GLY A 223 -2.60 29.65 -6.89
C GLY A 223 -2.06 28.26 -7.26
N VAL A 224 -1.25 27.68 -6.39
CA VAL A 224 -0.62 26.36 -6.58
C VAL A 224 -1.17 25.41 -5.52
N VAL A 225 -1.58 24.20 -5.94
CA VAL A 225 -1.98 23.11 -5.05
C VAL A 225 -0.78 22.16 -4.90
N LEU A 226 -0.41 21.84 -3.66
CA LEU A 226 0.64 20.87 -3.33
C LEU A 226 0.01 19.59 -2.81
N ALA A 227 0.33 18.44 -3.39
CA ALA A 227 -0.05 17.15 -2.82
C ALA A 227 0.68 16.89 -1.48
N GLU A 228 0.24 15.86 -0.75
CA GLU A 228 0.86 15.46 0.51
C GLU A 228 2.36 15.18 0.33
N GLY A 229 3.20 15.81 1.16
CA GLY A 229 4.66 15.70 1.10
C GLY A 229 5.34 16.56 0.03
N GLU A 230 4.58 17.24 -0.84
CA GLU A 230 5.18 18.12 -1.85
C GLU A 230 5.71 19.43 -1.24
N VAL A 231 6.73 19.96 -1.92
CA VAL A 231 7.42 21.18 -1.53
C VAL A 231 7.38 22.17 -2.68
N TYR A 232 6.89 23.37 -2.41
CA TYR A 232 6.94 24.51 -3.31
C TYR A 232 8.09 25.45 -2.93
N VAL A 233 8.85 25.90 -3.92
CA VAL A 233 9.81 26.99 -3.77
C VAL A 233 9.44 28.06 -4.79
N ASN A 234 9.41 29.32 -4.37
CA ASN A 234 9.10 30.40 -5.29
C ASN A 234 10.27 30.69 -6.27
N PRO A 235 10.03 31.31 -7.44
CA PRO A 235 11.06 31.61 -8.44
C PRO A 235 12.29 32.37 -7.92
N SER A 236 12.10 33.17 -6.87
CA SER A 236 13.16 33.96 -6.25
C SER A 236 13.97 33.18 -5.17
N CYS A 237 13.63 31.92 -4.88
CA CYS A 237 14.16 31.14 -3.75
C CYS A 237 14.20 31.94 -2.43
N THR A 238 13.12 32.67 -2.15
CA THR A 238 12.94 33.43 -0.91
C THR A 238 11.88 32.84 0.01
N LYS A 239 11.10 31.87 -0.47
CA LYS A 239 10.04 31.20 0.27
C LYS A 239 10.01 29.74 -0.11
N ARG A 240 9.91 28.88 0.90
CA ARG A 240 9.71 27.44 0.73
C ARG A 240 8.50 27.01 1.52
N CYS A 241 7.53 26.37 0.87
CA CYS A 241 6.36 25.80 1.52
C CYS A 241 6.36 24.29 1.40
N SER A 242 5.85 23.61 2.41
CA SER A 242 5.64 22.16 2.43
C SER A 242 4.21 21.86 2.86
N CYS A 243 3.61 20.85 2.23
CA CYS A 243 2.31 20.34 2.62
C CYS A 243 2.49 19.07 3.43
N ASN A 244 2.05 19.07 4.70
CA ASN A 244 2.04 17.86 5.52
C ASN A 244 0.71 17.75 6.26
N SER A 245 0.03 16.62 6.12
CA SER A 245 -1.30 16.34 6.67
C SER A 245 -2.33 17.41 6.30
N GLY A 246 -2.29 17.91 5.06
CA GLY A 246 -3.15 19.01 4.58
C GLY A 246 -2.89 20.38 5.22
N LEU A 247 -1.83 20.51 6.05
CA LEU A 247 -1.40 21.78 6.63
C LEU A 247 -0.24 22.39 5.83
N LEU A 248 -0.45 23.60 5.32
CA LEU A 248 0.59 24.36 4.65
C LEU A 248 1.55 24.96 5.68
N SER A 249 2.82 24.58 5.61
CA SER A 249 3.91 25.18 6.40
C SER A 249 4.88 25.88 5.47
N CYS A 250 4.99 27.21 5.58
CA CYS A 250 5.88 28.04 4.78
C CYS A 250 6.99 28.66 5.62
N ASP A 251 8.21 28.64 5.08
CA ASP A 251 9.41 29.30 5.60
C ASP A 251 9.83 30.43 4.65
N ASP A 252 9.59 31.67 5.07
CA ASP A 252 9.97 32.89 4.36
C ASP A 252 11.46 33.27 4.57
N THR A 253 12.18 32.54 5.42
CA THR A 253 13.62 32.72 5.67
C THR A 253 14.50 31.92 4.72
N TYR A 254 13.90 31.04 3.90
CA TYR A 254 14.59 30.21 2.92
C TYR A 254 15.46 31.05 1.97
N ARG A 255 16.77 30.78 1.93
CA ARG A 255 17.74 31.42 1.03
C ARG A 255 18.81 30.41 0.65
N CYS A 256 19.28 30.47 -0.60
CA CYS A 256 20.39 29.60 -1.03
C CYS A 256 21.72 29.97 -0.36
N SER A 257 22.56 28.97 -0.17
CA SER A 257 23.96 29.15 0.22
C SER A 257 24.71 30.07 -0.76
N PRO A 258 25.76 30.79 -0.31
CA PRO A 258 26.68 31.48 -1.22
C PRO A 258 27.33 30.57 -2.27
N ASN A 259 27.40 29.25 -1.99
CA ASN A 259 27.92 28.23 -2.89
C ASN A 259 26.80 27.41 -3.55
N ALA A 260 25.61 27.99 -3.75
CA ALA A 260 24.48 27.35 -4.44
C ALA A 260 23.81 28.33 -5.42
N ASN A 261 23.14 27.76 -6.42
CA ASN A 261 22.28 28.50 -7.35
C ASN A 261 20.82 28.10 -7.16
N CYS A 262 19.91 29.07 -7.24
CA CYS A 262 18.47 28.83 -7.36
C CYS A 262 18.16 28.53 -8.82
N GLU A 263 17.86 27.27 -9.14
CA GLU A 263 17.57 26.86 -10.50
C GLU A 263 16.63 25.66 -10.53
N GLU A 264 16.05 25.39 -11.69
CA GLU A 264 15.17 24.25 -11.90
C GLU A 264 15.96 23.10 -12.54
N ARG A 265 16.01 21.94 -11.89
CA ARG A 265 16.60 20.72 -12.45
C ARG A 265 15.53 19.63 -12.45
N ARG A 266 15.25 19.06 -13.63
CA ARG A 266 14.24 17.98 -13.82
C ARG A 266 12.84 18.33 -13.27
N GLY A 267 12.37 19.55 -13.46
CA GLY A 267 11.04 19.98 -12.99
C GLY A 267 10.99 20.44 -11.53
N ILE A 268 12.11 20.40 -10.80
CA ILE A 268 12.18 20.77 -9.39
C ILE A 268 13.03 22.03 -9.23
N LEU A 269 12.37 23.14 -8.89
CA LEU A 269 12.99 24.40 -8.53
C LEU A 269 13.41 24.35 -7.04
N LYS A 270 14.71 24.41 -6.77
CA LYS A 270 15.27 24.54 -5.41
C LYS A 270 16.68 25.13 -5.48
N CYS A 271 17.30 25.32 -4.31
CA CYS A 271 18.72 25.65 -4.25
C CYS A 271 19.54 24.39 -4.55
N TYR A 272 20.48 24.48 -5.48
CA TYR A 272 21.42 23.41 -5.81
C TYR A 272 22.85 23.87 -5.56
N CYS A 273 23.62 23.09 -4.78
CA CYS A 273 25.02 23.40 -4.55
C CYS A 273 25.82 23.44 -5.88
N ASN A 274 26.76 24.38 -5.93
CA ASN A 274 27.69 24.54 -7.03
C ASN A 274 28.63 23.33 -7.14
N THR A 275 29.20 23.09 -8.33
CA THR A 275 30.18 22.03 -8.55
C THR A 275 31.31 22.09 -7.53
N GLY A 276 31.61 20.96 -6.88
CA GLY A 276 32.61 20.86 -5.81
C GLY A 276 32.07 21.13 -4.41
N TYR A 277 30.77 21.39 -4.26
CA TYR A 277 30.08 21.52 -2.99
C TYR A 277 28.89 20.57 -2.89
N THR A 278 28.56 20.14 -1.68
CA THR A 278 27.46 19.23 -1.35
C THR A 278 26.62 19.73 -0.18
N GLY A 279 25.35 19.35 -0.17
CA GLY A 279 24.38 19.68 0.87
C GLY A 279 22.99 19.93 0.28
N ASP A 280 22.10 20.53 1.07
CA ASP A 280 20.68 20.75 0.72
C ASP A 280 20.44 22.02 -0.12
N GLY A 281 21.51 22.72 -0.52
CA GLY A 281 21.47 23.97 -1.28
C GLY A 281 21.30 25.23 -0.41
N VAL A 282 20.76 25.11 0.80
CA VAL A 282 20.75 26.18 1.81
C VAL A 282 22.07 26.18 2.58
N LEU A 283 22.59 24.99 2.86
CA LEU A 283 23.92 24.72 3.38
C LEU A 283 24.70 23.93 2.35
N CYS A 284 25.82 24.47 1.90
CA CYS A 284 26.73 23.80 0.98
C CYS A 284 28.12 23.75 1.59
N THR A 285 28.63 22.55 1.78
CA THR A 285 29.97 22.24 2.29
C THR A 285 30.82 21.68 1.16
N GLN A 286 32.15 21.71 1.28
CA GLN A 286 33.01 21.20 0.21
C GLN A 286 32.79 19.69 0.03
N ALA A 287 32.53 19.25 -1.20
CA ALA A 287 32.18 17.87 -1.52
C ALA A 287 33.30 16.91 -1.09
N THR A 288 32.98 15.89 -0.30
CA THR A 288 33.83 14.71 -0.17
C THR A 288 33.78 13.90 -1.48
N SER A 289 34.75 13.02 -1.71
CA SER A 289 34.89 12.30 -2.97
C SER A 289 33.59 11.56 -3.39
N PRO A 290 33.23 11.52 -4.69
CA PRO A 290 32.01 10.85 -5.16
C PRO A 290 32.02 9.33 -4.95
N ASP A 291 33.20 8.74 -4.79
CA ASP A 291 33.43 7.33 -4.55
C ASP A 291 34.70 7.08 -3.71
N CYS A 292 35.08 5.82 -3.54
CA CYS A 292 36.31 5.46 -2.82
C CYS A 292 37.60 5.78 -3.58
N GLY A 293 37.53 6.14 -4.87
CA GLY A 293 38.68 6.38 -5.73
C GLY A 293 39.45 7.67 -5.43
N GLY A 294 38.79 8.69 -4.85
CA GLY A 294 39.44 9.94 -4.48
C GLY A 294 40.21 9.89 -3.14
N PHE A 295 40.05 8.82 -2.36
CA PHE A 295 40.79 8.64 -1.11
C PHE A 295 42.09 7.85 -1.36
N ARG A 296 43.09 8.48 -1.99
CA ARG A 296 44.40 7.85 -2.19
C ARG A 296 45.34 8.11 -1.00
N GLY A 297 45.74 7.04 -0.31
CA GLY A 297 46.99 7.00 0.45
C GLY A 297 46.94 7.17 1.97
N GLU A 298 45.81 7.52 2.60
CA GLU A 298 45.81 7.77 4.06
C GLU A 298 44.84 6.94 4.91
N ILE A 299 43.96 6.12 4.34
CA ILE A 299 42.91 5.48 5.15
C ILE A 299 42.59 4.06 4.65
N SER A 300 43.32 3.07 5.19
CA SER A 300 43.14 1.65 4.87
C SER A 300 41.89 1.10 5.57
N ASN A 301 40.92 0.58 4.80
CA ASN A 301 39.75 -0.17 5.30
C ASN A 301 38.89 0.60 6.31
N SER A 302 38.64 1.89 6.02
CA SER A 302 37.81 2.76 6.86
C SER A 302 36.45 3.04 6.24
N ILE A 303 35.48 3.32 7.10
CA ILE A 303 34.22 3.93 6.69
C ILE A 303 34.49 5.38 6.27
N GLN A 304 34.04 5.74 5.07
CA GLN A 304 34.13 7.07 4.49
C GLN A 304 32.76 7.58 4.11
N SER A 305 32.59 8.90 4.14
CA SER A 305 31.37 9.56 3.68
C SER A 305 31.56 9.97 2.22
N ILE A 306 30.78 9.39 1.32
CA ILE A 306 30.81 9.70 -0.13
C ILE A 306 29.52 10.38 -0.55
N GLN A 307 29.58 11.11 -1.68
CA GLN A 307 28.38 11.69 -2.29
C GLN A 307 28.38 11.56 -3.81
N PRO A 308 27.78 10.48 -4.32
CA PRO A 308 27.46 10.29 -5.73
C PRO A 308 26.70 11.47 -6.34
N ALA A 309 26.95 11.76 -7.62
CA ALA A 309 26.19 12.77 -8.35
C ALA A 309 24.69 12.43 -8.38
N GLY A 310 23.85 13.40 -8.01
CA GLY A 310 22.39 13.21 -7.95
C GLY A 310 21.84 12.72 -6.60
N GLN A 311 22.70 12.52 -5.60
CA GLN A 311 22.28 12.31 -4.21
C GLN A 311 22.29 13.64 -3.45
N ASP A 312 21.19 13.97 -2.77
CA ASP A 312 21.07 15.19 -1.97
C ASP A 312 21.83 15.07 -0.63
N VAL A 313 21.99 13.85 -0.10
CA VAL A 313 22.61 13.56 1.20
C VAL A 313 23.79 12.60 1.03
N PRO A 314 24.97 12.87 1.63
CA PRO A 314 26.09 11.94 1.63
C PRO A 314 25.78 10.70 2.46
N PHE A 315 26.37 9.55 2.11
CA PHE A 315 26.22 8.31 2.87
C PHE A 315 27.55 7.61 3.12
N GLN A 316 27.55 6.75 4.13
CA GLN A 316 28.74 6.02 4.56
C GLN A 316 28.95 4.75 3.72
N VAL A 317 30.20 4.53 3.33
CA VAL A 317 30.68 3.32 2.64
C VAL A 317 31.97 2.84 3.24
N THR A 318 32.24 1.53 3.18
CA THR A 318 33.58 1.03 3.50
C THR A 318 34.45 1.11 2.25
N CYS A 319 35.57 1.83 2.34
CA CYS A 319 36.59 1.87 1.28
C CYS A 319 37.69 0.86 1.56
N ASP A 320 37.77 -0.18 0.74
CA ASP A 320 38.75 -1.27 0.82
C ASP A 320 40.00 -0.94 -0.01
N ALA A 321 41.16 -1.10 0.64
CA ALA A 321 42.48 -0.83 0.08
C ALA A 321 43.10 -2.04 -0.67
N THR A 322 42.43 -3.19 -0.65
CA THR A 322 42.89 -4.42 -1.31
C THR A 322 43.13 -4.18 -2.81
N ASP A 323 44.17 -4.80 -3.39
CA ASP A 323 44.40 -4.80 -4.85
C ASP A 323 44.47 -3.39 -5.47
N GLY A 324 45.30 -2.54 -4.87
CA GLY A 324 45.54 -1.16 -5.32
C GLY A 324 44.51 -0.13 -4.83
N GLY A 325 43.53 -0.55 -4.02
CA GLY A 325 42.56 0.32 -3.33
C GLY A 325 41.53 1.00 -4.22
N GLY A 326 40.59 1.74 -3.60
CA GLY A 326 39.48 2.40 -4.29
C GLY A 326 38.23 1.54 -4.44
N TRP A 327 38.17 0.39 -3.76
CA TRP A 327 37.01 -0.49 -3.76
C TRP A 327 35.96 0.00 -2.75
N LEU A 328 34.73 0.13 -3.20
CA LEU A 328 33.56 0.38 -2.37
C LEU A 328 32.89 -0.95 -2.05
N VAL A 329 32.78 -1.28 -0.76
CA VAL A 329 32.08 -2.49 -0.30
C VAL A 329 30.59 -2.20 -0.18
N PHE A 330 29.75 -2.97 -0.87
CA PHE A 330 28.29 -2.79 -0.82
C PHE A 330 27.52 -3.97 -0.23
N GLN A 331 28.17 -5.13 -0.11
CA GLN A 331 27.66 -6.25 0.67
C GLN A 331 28.82 -6.90 1.42
N ARG A 332 28.59 -7.25 2.68
CA ARG A 332 29.49 -8.11 3.45
C ARG A 332 28.68 -9.14 4.23
N ARG A 333 29.18 -10.39 4.28
CA ARG A 333 28.63 -11.46 5.12
C ARG A 333 29.77 -12.17 5.85
N VAL A 334 29.88 -11.90 7.15
CA VAL A 334 30.89 -12.44 8.06
C VAL A 334 30.30 -13.57 8.90
N ASP A 335 29.05 -13.45 9.33
CA ASP A 335 28.37 -14.41 10.19
C ASP A 335 26.84 -14.36 9.97
N SER A 336 26.06 -15.05 10.80
CA SER A 336 24.60 -15.10 10.71
C SER A 336 23.87 -14.02 11.53
N SER A 337 24.53 -12.90 11.88
CA SER A 337 23.93 -11.87 12.75
C SER A 337 22.83 -11.03 12.09
N VAL A 338 22.70 -11.10 10.77
CA VAL A 338 21.71 -10.35 9.98
C VAL A 338 20.99 -11.33 9.07
N ASP A 339 19.66 -11.26 9.05
CA ASP A 339 18.84 -11.99 8.09
C ASP A 339 18.89 -11.28 6.73
N PHE A 340 18.99 -12.06 5.66
CA PHE A 340 18.95 -11.57 4.29
C PHE A 340 17.71 -12.08 3.52
N PHE A 341 16.80 -12.79 4.18
CA PHE A 341 15.49 -13.13 3.62
C PHE A 341 14.46 -12.03 3.93
N LEU A 342 14.77 -10.80 3.52
CA LEU A 342 13.99 -9.58 3.79
C LEU A 342 13.13 -9.16 2.58
N TYR A 343 12.27 -8.16 2.78
CA TYR A 343 11.30 -7.68 1.79
C TYR A 343 11.90 -6.62 0.86
N TRP A 344 11.10 -6.15 -0.10
CA TRP A 344 11.51 -5.19 -1.13
C TRP A 344 12.11 -3.91 -0.56
N ASP A 345 11.40 -3.29 0.39
CA ASP A 345 11.79 -2.00 0.98
C ASP A 345 13.12 -2.10 1.73
N ASP A 346 13.39 -3.23 2.40
CA ASP A 346 14.67 -3.47 3.07
C ASP A 346 15.84 -3.45 2.08
N TYR A 347 15.70 -4.13 0.93
CA TYR A 347 16.74 -4.17 -0.11
C TYR A 347 16.88 -2.86 -0.88
N LYS A 348 15.78 -2.11 -1.02
CA LYS A 348 15.75 -0.76 -1.58
C LYS A 348 16.58 0.20 -0.73
N ASP A 349 16.30 0.25 0.58
CA ASP A 349 16.92 1.21 1.52
C ASP A 349 18.31 0.77 2.01
N GLY A 350 18.50 -0.54 2.18
CA GLY A 350 19.67 -1.16 2.79
C GLY A 350 19.45 -1.54 4.25
N PHE A 351 20.23 -2.50 4.74
CA PHE A 351 20.08 -3.05 6.09
C PHE A 351 21.41 -3.59 6.63
N GLY A 352 21.43 -3.83 7.94
CA GLY A 352 22.58 -4.40 8.65
C GLY A 352 23.56 -3.36 9.17
N ASP A 353 24.78 -3.81 9.49
CA ASP A 353 25.85 -3.02 10.08
C ASP A 353 27.03 -2.96 9.10
N ILE A 354 27.39 -1.75 8.68
CA ILE A 354 28.44 -1.49 7.69
C ILE A 354 29.82 -2.03 8.10
N ASP A 355 30.06 -2.18 9.41
CA ASP A 355 31.28 -2.78 9.94
C ASP A 355 31.26 -4.33 9.87
N ARG A 356 30.07 -4.95 9.75
CA ARG A 356 29.87 -6.41 9.83
C ARG A 356 29.05 -6.96 8.67
N ASN A 357 27.80 -7.37 8.90
CA ASN A 357 26.92 -7.92 7.87
C ASN A 357 25.97 -6.82 7.40
N PHE A 358 26.01 -6.48 6.11
CA PHE A 358 25.13 -5.44 5.58
C PHE A 358 24.86 -5.58 4.08
N TRP A 359 23.83 -4.85 3.67
CA TRP A 359 23.49 -4.51 2.30
C TRP A 359 23.35 -2.99 2.18
N LEU A 360 24.06 -2.38 1.23
CA LEU A 360 24.11 -0.91 1.09
C LEU A 360 22.75 -0.28 0.73
N GLY A 361 21.92 -1.02 0.00
CA GLY A 361 20.65 -0.53 -0.56
C GLY A 361 20.72 -0.33 -2.07
N ASN A 362 19.68 -0.77 -2.77
CA ASN A 362 19.62 -0.76 -4.23
C ASN A 362 19.54 0.65 -4.81
N ASP A 363 18.87 1.59 -4.13
CA ASP A 363 18.80 2.99 -4.58
C ASP A 363 20.19 3.64 -4.60
N LYS A 364 21.01 3.35 -3.58
CA LYS A 364 22.40 3.83 -3.51
C LYS A 364 23.26 3.20 -4.58
N LEU A 365 23.10 1.90 -4.85
CA LEU A 365 23.84 1.18 -5.90
C LEU A 365 23.48 1.64 -7.31
N ALA A 366 22.20 1.88 -7.58
CA ALA A 366 21.72 2.43 -8.84
C ALA A 366 22.30 3.83 -9.06
N ALA A 367 22.28 4.69 -8.02
CA ALA A 367 22.87 6.02 -8.08
C ALA A 367 24.38 5.97 -8.36
N LEU A 368 25.12 5.11 -7.65
CA LEU A 368 26.56 4.92 -7.83
C LEU A 368 26.88 4.52 -9.27
N THR A 369 26.30 3.42 -9.74
CA THR A 369 26.62 2.79 -11.02
C THR A 369 26.04 3.50 -12.24
N SER A 370 25.15 4.48 -12.04
CA SER A 370 24.65 5.34 -13.13
C SER A 370 25.66 6.40 -13.60
N GLN A 371 26.67 6.71 -12.78
CA GLN A 371 27.60 7.81 -13.06
C GLN A 371 28.59 7.46 -14.18
N THR A 372 29.09 6.22 -14.18
CA THR A 372 30.18 5.77 -15.04
C THR A 372 30.27 4.25 -15.03
N GLN A 373 31.25 3.68 -15.73
CA GLN A 373 31.50 2.24 -15.72
C GLN A 373 32.24 1.84 -14.44
N TYR A 374 31.62 0.93 -13.67
CA TYR A 374 32.23 0.30 -12.50
C TYR A 374 32.66 -1.12 -12.83
N GLU A 375 33.76 -1.57 -12.23
CA GLU A 375 34.15 -2.98 -12.19
C GLU A 375 33.59 -3.63 -10.92
N LEU A 376 33.19 -4.90 -11.02
CA LEU A 376 32.74 -5.71 -9.89
C LEU A 376 33.81 -6.73 -9.54
N ARG A 377 34.05 -6.87 -8.23
CA ARG A 377 34.79 -7.98 -7.67
C ARG A 377 33.96 -8.66 -6.58
N ILE A 378 34.00 -9.98 -6.61
CA ILE A 378 33.28 -10.86 -5.68
C ILE A 378 34.33 -11.68 -4.95
N ASP A 379 34.41 -11.55 -3.64
CA ASP A 379 35.30 -12.33 -2.79
C ASP A 379 34.51 -13.36 -1.97
N PHE A 380 35.04 -14.59 -1.89
CA PHE A 380 34.42 -15.68 -1.13
C PHE A 380 35.46 -16.61 -0.52
N VAL A 381 35.02 -17.31 0.52
CA VAL A 381 35.85 -18.24 1.29
C VAL A 381 35.22 -19.63 1.21
N SER A 382 36.02 -20.63 0.85
CA SER A 382 35.57 -22.02 0.77
C SER A 382 35.33 -22.62 2.16
N LYS A 383 34.75 -23.83 2.20
CA LYS A 383 34.62 -24.60 3.46
C LYS A 383 35.98 -24.93 4.10
N SER A 384 37.05 -25.00 3.31
CA SER A 384 38.43 -25.22 3.76
C SER A 384 39.12 -23.94 4.25
N GLY A 385 38.47 -22.77 4.13
CA GLY A 385 39.07 -21.48 4.51
C GLY A 385 39.93 -20.84 3.42
N GLU A 386 39.91 -21.36 2.19
CA GLU A 386 40.65 -20.80 1.07
C GLU A 386 39.90 -19.62 0.45
N HIS A 387 40.65 -18.56 0.13
CA HIS A 387 40.11 -17.32 -0.43
C HIS A 387 40.11 -17.37 -1.97
N TYR A 388 38.99 -16.96 -2.54
CA TYR A 388 38.80 -16.88 -3.98
C TYR A 388 38.15 -15.54 -4.35
N TYR A 389 38.37 -15.11 -5.59
CA TYR A 389 37.74 -13.94 -6.15
C TYR A 389 37.39 -14.10 -7.63
N ALA A 390 36.32 -13.42 -8.04
CA ALA A 390 35.92 -13.22 -9.43
C ALA A 390 35.86 -11.72 -9.73
N LYS A 391 36.35 -11.32 -10.92
CA LYS A 391 36.37 -9.93 -11.38
C LYS A 391 35.62 -9.79 -12.71
N TYR A 392 34.93 -8.66 -12.86
CA TYR A 392 34.17 -8.29 -14.04
C TYR A 392 34.44 -6.83 -14.37
N SER A 393 34.78 -6.53 -15.62
CA SER A 393 35.12 -5.17 -16.06
C SER A 393 33.92 -4.23 -16.19
N SER A 394 32.69 -4.74 -16.10
CA SER A 394 31.48 -3.94 -16.18
C SER A 394 30.42 -4.42 -15.19
N PHE A 395 29.90 -3.47 -14.42
CA PHE A 395 28.84 -3.66 -13.42
C PHE A 395 27.92 -2.44 -13.38
N SER A 396 26.62 -2.67 -13.47
CA SER A 396 25.62 -1.65 -13.17
C SER A 396 24.32 -2.24 -12.63
N VAL A 397 23.60 -1.41 -11.88
CA VAL A 397 22.30 -1.70 -11.31
C VAL A 397 21.31 -0.66 -11.82
N GLY A 398 20.21 -1.10 -12.41
CA GLY A 398 19.13 -0.23 -12.86
C GLY A 398 18.40 0.49 -11.71
N ASN A 399 17.51 1.42 -12.02
CA ASN A 399 16.68 2.08 -11.00
C ASN A 399 15.43 1.24 -10.65
N GLU A 400 14.63 1.72 -9.70
CA GLU A 400 13.38 1.07 -9.27
C GLU A 400 12.40 0.84 -10.43
N GLY A 401 12.29 1.77 -11.38
CA GLY A 401 11.43 1.60 -12.56
C GLY A 401 11.85 0.44 -13.49
N THR A 402 13.09 -0.02 -13.38
CA THR A 402 13.60 -1.22 -14.06
C THR A 402 13.68 -2.45 -13.15
N ASN A 403 13.11 -2.37 -11.94
CA ASN A 403 13.22 -3.37 -10.89
C ASN A 403 14.68 -3.71 -10.54
N TYR A 404 15.54 -2.68 -10.47
CA TYR A 404 16.97 -2.82 -10.15
C TYR A 404 17.71 -3.85 -11.00
N LEU A 405 17.45 -3.85 -12.32
CA LEU A 405 18.04 -4.81 -13.26
C LEU A 405 19.57 -4.82 -13.16
N LEU A 406 20.13 -5.99 -12.85
CA LEU A 406 21.57 -6.22 -12.75
C LEU A 406 22.19 -6.46 -14.13
N SER A 407 23.26 -5.72 -14.44
CA SER A 407 24.07 -5.91 -15.65
C SER A 407 25.53 -6.15 -15.28
N VAL A 408 26.07 -7.34 -15.60
CA VAL A 408 27.46 -7.71 -15.34
C VAL A 408 28.09 -8.35 -16.58
N SER A 409 29.28 -7.90 -16.97
CA SER A 409 30.00 -8.46 -18.12
C SER A 409 31.51 -8.24 -18.04
N GLY A 410 32.26 -8.89 -18.96
CA GLY A 410 33.71 -8.75 -19.06
C GLY A 410 34.48 -9.48 -17.96
N TYR A 411 34.24 -10.79 -17.84
CA TYR A 411 34.96 -11.64 -16.88
C TYR A 411 36.47 -11.56 -17.07
N ASP A 412 37.20 -11.29 -15.98
CA ASP A 412 38.66 -11.18 -16.01
C ASP A 412 39.30 -12.56 -15.81
N SER A 413 40.17 -12.94 -16.76
CA SER A 413 41.02 -14.13 -16.70
C SER A 413 41.96 -14.21 -15.49
N SER A 414 42.20 -13.08 -14.80
CA SER A 414 42.97 -13.03 -13.55
C SER A 414 42.18 -13.54 -12.34
N SER A 415 40.88 -13.81 -12.48
CA SER A 415 40.02 -14.38 -11.43
C SER A 415 40.53 -15.76 -10.99
N THR A 416 40.49 -16.02 -9.67
CA THR A 416 41.00 -17.28 -9.09
C THR A 416 40.01 -18.43 -9.17
N VAL A 417 38.74 -18.14 -9.50
CA VAL A 417 37.77 -19.16 -9.90
C VAL A 417 37.68 -19.31 -11.41
N GLY A 418 37.28 -20.48 -11.89
CA GLY A 418 36.86 -20.65 -13.27
C GLY A 418 35.42 -20.16 -13.48
N GLU A 419 35.05 -19.83 -14.72
CA GLU A 419 33.69 -19.38 -15.12
C GLU A 419 32.55 -20.33 -14.68
N PHE A 420 32.87 -21.58 -14.30
CA PHE A 420 31.92 -22.66 -14.01
C PHE A 420 31.62 -22.93 -12.51
N PHE A 421 32.10 -22.14 -11.56
CA PHE A 421 32.01 -22.47 -10.12
C PHE A 421 30.72 -22.06 -9.38
N PHE A 422 29.66 -21.63 -10.07
CA PHE A 422 28.33 -21.41 -9.46
C PHE A 422 27.59 -22.73 -9.18
N PHE A 423 28.15 -23.62 -8.37
CA PHE A 423 27.41 -24.76 -7.80
C PHE A 423 27.28 -24.60 -6.27
N PRO A 424 26.05 -24.62 -5.71
CA PRO A 424 25.78 -24.34 -4.30
C PRO A 424 26.37 -25.36 -3.30
N ASN A 425 27.00 -26.45 -3.75
CA ASN A 425 27.52 -27.51 -2.87
C ASN A 425 28.91 -27.21 -2.26
N TYR A 426 29.67 -26.24 -2.81
CA TYR A 426 31.05 -25.94 -2.40
C TYR A 426 31.26 -24.60 -1.69
N ILE A 427 30.29 -23.69 -1.74
CA ILE A 427 30.39 -22.33 -1.18
C ILE A 427 29.58 -22.28 0.11
N ASN A 428 30.21 -21.91 1.24
CA ASN A 428 29.49 -21.78 2.51
C ASN A 428 28.81 -20.41 2.65
N ASN A 429 29.40 -19.32 2.11
CA ASN A 429 28.86 -17.97 2.19
C ASN A 429 29.45 -17.10 1.06
N LEU A 430 28.65 -16.22 0.47
CA LEU A 430 29.12 -15.11 -0.38
C LEU A 430 29.70 -14.03 0.56
N VAL A 431 31.02 -13.80 0.56
CA VAL A 431 31.66 -13.11 1.71
C VAL A 431 31.80 -11.60 1.52
N CYS A 432 32.09 -11.10 0.32
CA CYS A 432 32.17 -9.66 0.07
C CYS A 432 31.86 -9.34 -1.40
N LEU A 433 31.04 -8.30 -1.64
CA LEU A 433 30.87 -7.73 -2.97
C LEU A 433 31.42 -6.31 -2.95
N VAL A 434 32.36 -6.04 -3.86
CA VAL A 434 33.05 -4.75 -3.94
C VAL A 434 33.03 -4.23 -5.37
N VAL A 435 32.90 -2.92 -5.54
CA VAL A 435 32.94 -2.24 -6.83
C VAL A 435 34.00 -1.17 -6.84
N LYS A 436 34.70 -0.99 -7.96
CA LYS A 436 35.76 0.02 -8.09
C LYS A 436 35.63 0.76 -9.41
N TYR A 437 36.15 1.99 -9.40
CA TYR A 437 36.21 2.86 -10.56
C TYR A 437 37.37 2.46 -11.49
N TYR A 438 37.11 2.43 -12.79
CA TYR A 438 38.15 2.23 -13.82
C TYR A 438 38.59 3.58 -14.40
N TYR A 439 39.81 4.02 -14.11
CA TYR A 439 40.44 5.10 -14.88
C TYR A 439 40.97 4.49 -16.20
N SER A 440 40.38 4.88 -17.33
CA SER A 440 41.03 4.76 -18.64
C SER A 440 42.11 5.82 -18.81
#